data_AF-A0A7V7UVW6-F1
#
_entry.id   AF-A0A7V7UVW6-F1
#
_cell.length_a   1.000
_cell.length_b   1.000
_cell.length_c   1.000
_cell.angle_alpha   90.00
_cell.angle_beta   90.00
_cell.angle_gamma   90.00
#
_symmetry.space_group_name_H-M   'P 1'
#
loop_
_entity.id
_entity.type
_entity.pdbx_description
1 polymer ?
#
loop_
_entity_poly.entity_id
_entity_poly.type
_entity_poly.pdbx_seq_one_letter_code
_entity_poly.pdbx_strand_id
1 'polypeptide(L)'
;MSIKRHFPLNIVRISPSLSNKNFFCHPYRKKKREVEFLYTLKEGMFMNTTNVAQLLNVSKSTVQRWVKQLDLQMKRNELGHYSFSENDVALLTQVHEQLQAGKNLQEISIMSKKRRNGIVKKEEKDHRTIELLKRIDELELRINRKADDVVSYQLLQHRQEMEELQKQITSLNERMSALEATASTLQNFPQRPQDTLLLLDQEIPQKKLKRKSFFTMLFG
;
A
#
# COMPACT_ATOMS: atom_id res chain seq x y z
N MET A 1 32.63 -11.26 -32.51
CA MET A 1 31.55 -11.73 -33.40
C MET A 1 30.45 -10.69 -33.43
N SER A 2 30.31 -10.01 -34.57
CA SER A 2 29.35 -8.93 -34.78
C SER A 2 28.64 -9.25 -36.09
N ILE A 3 27.32 -9.49 -36.05
CA ILE A 3 26.54 -9.83 -37.25
C ILE A 3 25.51 -8.73 -37.45
N LYS A 4 25.89 -7.80 -38.35
CA LYS A 4 25.01 -6.85 -39.00
C LYS A 4 24.02 -7.63 -39.86
N ARG A 5 22.72 -7.39 -39.70
CA ARG A 5 21.73 -7.71 -40.73
C ARG A 5 21.22 -6.40 -41.31
N HIS A 6 21.65 -6.16 -42.55
CA HIS A 6 21.15 -5.15 -43.46
C HIS A 6 20.06 -5.80 -44.31
N PHE A 7 18.99 -5.08 -44.69
CA PHE A 7 18.21 -5.23 -45.95
C PHE A 7 17.10 -4.14 -45.98
N PRO A 8 16.55 -3.76 -47.16
CA PRO A 8 16.86 -2.47 -47.79
C PRO A 8 15.67 -1.48 -47.94
N LEU A 9 16.02 -0.30 -48.43
CA LEU A 9 15.16 0.86 -48.75
C LEU A 9 14.12 0.55 -49.84
N ASN A 10 12.92 1.09 -49.68
CA ASN A 10 12.12 1.54 -50.82
C ASN A 10 11.50 2.91 -50.55
N ILE A 11 11.80 3.83 -51.46
CA ILE A 11 11.45 5.24 -51.49
C ILE A 11 10.12 5.39 -52.23
N VAL A 12 9.15 6.12 -51.66
CA VAL A 12 8.15 6.84 -52.46
C VAL A 12 8.10 8.29 -51.95
N ARG A 13 8.39 9.19 -52.90
CA ARG A 13 8.37 10.65 -52.80
C ARG A 13 6.94 11.16 -52.62
N ILE A 14 6.77 12.33 -51.98
CA ILE A 14 6.08 13.50 -52.54
C ILE A 14 6.63 14.76 -51.85
N SER A 15 6.78 15.79 -52.67
CA SER A 15 7.62 16.98 -52.58
C SER A 15 7.09 18.09 -51.65
N PRO A 16 7.93 19.11 -51.38
CA PRO A 16 7.62 20.27 -50.53
C PRO A 16 7.10 21.46 -51.35
N SER A 17 6.28 22.32 -50.74
CA SER A 17 6.08 23.70 -51.18
C SER A 17 6.04 24.59 -49.94
N LEU A 18 7.13 25.33 -49.67
CA LEU A 18 7.51 26.61 -50.26
C LEU A 18 6.63 27.78 -49.84
N SER A 19 7.36 28.77 -49.34
CA SER A 19 7.15 30.19 -49.56
C SER A 19 6.22 30.87 -48.56
N ASN A 20 6.73 31.48 -47.49
CA ASN A 20 7.52 32.73 -47.46
C ASN A 20 6.62 33.97 -47.58
N LYS A 21 7.03 34.99 -46.83
CA LYS A 21 6.70 36.41 -46.94
C LYS A 21 5.34 36.82 -46.34
N ASN A 22 5.39 37.51 -45.20
CA ASN A 22 5.51 38.97 -45.22
C ASN A 22 5.35 39.56 -43.81
N PHE A 23 6.43 40.14 -43.32
CA PHE A 23 6.37 41.27 -42.41
C PHE A 23 5.62 42.40 -43.14
N PHE A 24 4.38 42.65 -42.74
CA PHE A 24 3.74 43.95 -42.94
C PHE A 24 2.93 44.27 -41.68
N CYS A 25 3.54 45.07 -40.80
CA CYS A 25 2.81 45.77 -39.76
C CYS A 25 1.81 46.72 -40.44
N HIS A 26 0.55 46.29 -40.53
CA HIS A 26 -0.54 47.20 -40.85
C HIS A 26 -0.82 48.09 -39.61
N PRO A 27 -0.82 49.43 -39.75
CA PRO A 27 -1.06 50.37 -38.64
C PRO A 27 -2.48 50.22 -38.03
N TYR A 28 -3.34 49.41 -38.65
CA TYR A 28 -4.69 49.10 -38.19
C TYR A 28 -4.78 48.12 -37.01
N ARG A 29 -3.74 47.34 -36.70
CA ARG A 29 -3.81 46.32 -35.63
C ARG A 29 -3.61 46.88 -34.21
N LYS A 30 -3.05 48.09 -34.10
CA LYS A 30 -2.95 48.79 -32.80
C LYS A 30 -4.24 49.55 -32.49
N LYS A 31 -4.79 50.29 -33.45
CA LYS A 31 -6.06 51.00 -33.27
C LYS A 31 -7.22 50.07 -32.91
N LYS A 32 -7.33 48.88 -33.53
CA LYS A 32 -8.42 47.95 -33.18
C LYS A 32 -8.41 47.49 -31.71
N ARG A 33 -7.23 47.39 -31.09
CA ARG A 33 -7.09 47.04 -29.66
C ARG A 33 -7.47 48.20 -28.74
N GLU A 34 -7.11 49.43 -29.09
CA GLU A 34 -7.58 50.63 -28.37
C GLU A 34 -9.09 50.84 -28.54
N VAL A 35 -9.62 50.57 -29.73
CA VAL A 35 -11.05 50.72 -30.01
C VAL A 35 -11.84 49.65 -29.24
N GLU A 36 -11.40 48.38 -29.20
CA GLU A 36 -11.98 47.36 -28.31
C GLU A 36 -11.89 47.74 -26.82
N PHE A 37 -10.80 48.40 -26.41
CA PHE A 37 -10.63 48.88 -25.04
C PHE A 37 -11.63 50.00 -24.71
N LEU A 38 -11.88 50.93 -25.64
CA LEU A 38 -12.85 52.03 -25.47
C LEU A 38 -14.31 51.56 -25.54
N TYR A 39 -14.62 50.49 -26.29
CA TYR A 39 -15.95 49.88 -26.30
C TYR A 39 -16.35 49.25 -24.95
N THR A 40 -15.40 48.99 -24.05
CA THR A 40 -15.70 48.44 -22.70
C THR A 40 -16.08 49.50 -21.66
N LEU A 41 -16.02 50.79 -21.97
CA LEU A 41 -16.34 51.87 -21.02
C LEU A 41 -17.81 52.32 -21.04
N LYS A 42 -18.62 51.89 -22.01
CA LYS A 42 -19.99 52.42 -22.21
C LYS A 42 -21.16 51.45 -22.09
N GLU A 43 -20.95 50.16 -21.89
CA GLU A 43 -22.03 49.21 -21.58
C GLU A 43 -21.63 48.31 -20.42
N GLY A 44 -22.52 48.20 -19.42
CA GLY A 44 -22.29 47.66 -18.08
C GLY A 44 -21.20 46.61 -17.91
N MET A 45 -20.17 46.96 -17.13
CA MET A 45 -19.39 46.18 -16.16
C MET A 45 -19.08 44.68 -16.43
N PHE A 46 -19.03 44.24 -17.67
CA PHE A 46 -18.60 42.88 -18.03
C PHE A 46 -17.29 42.94 -18.81
N MET A 47 -16.25 42.31 -18.25
CA MET A 47 -14.90 42.30 -18.79
C MET A 47 -14.67 41.06 -19.63
N ASN A 48 -13.88 41.16 -20.70
CA ASN A 48 -13.46 40.00 -21.49
C ASN A 48 -12.31 39.24 -20.79
N THR A 49 -12.05 37.99 -21.18
CA THR A 49 -10.95 37.18 -20.60
C THR A 49 -9.57 37.83 -20.75
N THR A 50 -9.36 38.62 -21.81
CA THR A 50 -8.08 39.29 -22.07
C THR A 50 -7.81 40.38 -21.04
N ASN A 51 -8.81 41.18 -20.72
CA ASN A 51 -8.73 42.29 -19.79
C ASN A 51 -8.54 41.75 -18.36
N VAL A 52 -9.28 40.70 -17.99
CA VAL A 52 -9.10 40.04 -16.68
C VAL A 52 -7.70 39.44 -16.52
N ALA A 53 -7.19 38.81 -17.57
CA ALA A 53 -5.84 38.26 -17.57
C ALA A 53 -4.76 39.34 -17.40
N GLN A 54 -4.96 40.51 -18.05
CA GLN A 54 -4.07 41.66 -17.89
C GLN A 54 -4.13 42.25 -16.48
N LEU A 55 -5.32 42.36 -15.88
CA LEU A 55 -5.50 42.88 -14.52
C LEU A 55 -4.83 42.00 -13.47
N LEU A 56 -4.98 40.69 -13.59
CA LEU A 56 -4.39 39.70 -12.67
C LEU A 56 -2.94 39.35 -13.03
N ASN A 57 -2.38 39.97 -14.08
CA ASN A 57 -1.04 39.72 -14.61
C ASN A 57 -0.74 38.22 -14.86
N VAL A 58 -1.74 37.49 -15.34
CA VAL A 58 -1.68 36.05 -15.65
C VAL A 58 -2.03 35.80 -17.12
N SER A 59 -1.73 34.61 -17.62
CA SER A 59 -2.11 34.25 -19.00
C SER A 59 -3.62 33.99 -19.13
N LYS A 60 -4.18 34.22 -20.33
CA LYS A 60 -5.59 33.95 -20.61
C LYS A 60 -5.98 32.49 -20.37
N SER A 61 -5.07 31.56 -20.69
CA SER A 61 -5.27 30.12 -20.47
C SER A 61 -5.27 29.77 -18.98
N THR A 62 -4.50 30.49 -18.15
CA THR A 62 -4.52 30.34 -16.69
C THR A 62 -5.88 30.72 -16.12
N VAL A 63 -6.44 31.87 -16.53
CA VAL A 63 -7.78 32.29 -16.12
C VAL A 63 -8.81 31.25 -16.54
N GLN A 64 -8.82 30.83 -17.81
CA GLN A 64 -9.74 29.80 -18.30
C GLN A 64 -9.60 28.46 -17.57
N ARG A 65 -8.37 28.08 -17.18
CA ARG A 65 -8.12 26.87 -16.40
C ARG A 65 -8.73 26.98 -15.01
N TRP A 66 -8.59 28.11 -14.33
CA TRP A 66 -9.23 28.33 -13.02
C TRP A 66 -10.75 28.28 -13.11
N VAL A 67 -11.33 28.90 -14.13
CA VAL A 67 -12.78 28.84 -14.37
C VAL A 67 -13.27 27.39 -14.52
N LYS A 68 -12.56 26.58 -15.30
CA LYS A 68 -12.89 25.15 -15.49
C LYS A 68 -12.69 24.32 -14.22
N GLN A 69 -11.56 24.50 -13.53
CA GLN A 69 -11.16 23.63 -12.43
C GLN A 69 -11.90 23.93 -11.13
N LEU A 70 -12.31 25.19 -10.94
CA LEU A 70 -13.14 25.62 -9.82
C LEU A 70 -14.65 25.52 -10.17
N ASP A 71 -14.95 25.08 -11.40
CA ASP A 71 -16.30 24.94 -11.95
C ASP A 71 -17.16 26.20 -11.65
N LEU A 72 -16.60 27.35 -12.06
CA LEU A 72 -17.24 28.65 -11.92
C LEU A 72 -18.18 28.86 -13.11
N GLN A 73 -19.46 29.04 -12.81
CA GLN A 73 -20.51 29.25 -13.81
C GLN A 73 -20.49 30.71 -14.27
N MET A 74 -19.60 31.03 -15.21
CA MET A 74 -19.46 32.38 -15.79
C MET A 74 -20.29 32.51 -17.06
N LYS A 75 -20.83 33.71 -17.30
CA LYS A 75 -21.63 33.99 -18.49
C LYS A 75 -20.75 33.86 -19.74
N ARG A 76 -21.31 33.24 -20.77
CA ARG A 76 -20.72 33.24 -22.11
C ARG A 76 -21.50 34.21 -22.98
N ASN A 77 -20.78 34.99 -23.77
CA ASN A 77 -21.39 35.85 -24.78
C ASN A 77 -21.82 34.99 -25.98
N GLU A 78 -22.54 35.58 -26.93
CA GLU A 78 -23.04 34.91 -28.15
C GLU A 78 -21.92 34.29 -28.99
N LEU A 79 -20.71 34.83 -28.90
CA LEU A 79 -19.49 34.33 -29.55
C LEU A 79 -18.80 33.20 -28.78
N GLY A 80 -19.35 32.75 -27.65
CA GLY A 80 -18.81 31.67 -26.82
C GLY A 80 -17.62 32.06 -25.94
N HIS A 81 -17.23 33.34 -25.89
CA HIS A 81 -16.20 33.85 -24.98
C HIS A 81 -16.76 34.14 -23.59
N TYR A 82 -15.93 33.98 -22.55
CA TYR A 82 -16.31 34.31 -21.17
C TYR A 82 -16.44 35.82 -20.97
N SER A 83 -17.56 36.24 -20.39
CA SER A 83 -17.77 37.58 -19.82
C SER A 83 -17.75 37.50 -18.30
N PHE A 84 -16.92 38.34 -17.68
CA PHE A 84 -16.70 38.36 -16.24
C PHE A 84 -17.35 39.61 -15.65
N SER A 85 -18.21 39.46 -14.65
CA SER A 85 -18.67 40.59 -13.84
C SER A 85 -17.55 41.05 -12.90
N GLU A 86 -17.66 42.26 -12.34
CA GLU A 86 -16.73 42.74 -11.30
C GLU A 86 -16.65 41.76 -10.11
N ASN A 87 -17.78 41.17 -9.71
CA ASN A 87 -17.81 40.13 -8.67
C ASN A 87 -16.99 38.90 -9.05
N ASP A 88 -17.01 38.49 -10.32
CA ASP A 88 -16.26 37.33 -10.80
C ASP A 88 -14.76 37.62 -10.82
N VAL A 89 -14.38 38.86 -11.15
CA VAL A 89 -12.98 39.31 -11.11
C VAL A 89 -12.48 39.36 -9.67
N ALA A 90 -13.30 39.83 -8.71
CA ALA A 90 -12.95 39.81 -7.29
C ALA A 90 -12.71 38.36 -6.78
N LEU A 91 -13.57 37.41 -7.18
CA LEU A 91 -13.37 35.99 -6.86
C LEU A 91 -12.06 35.45 -7.44
N LEU A 92 -11.76 35.75 -8.70
CA LEU A 92 -10.51 35.33 -9.33
C LEU A 92 -9.27 35.98 -8.68
N THR A 93 -9.40 37.21 -8.17
CA THR A 93 -8.36 37.89 -7.41
C THR A 93 -8.08 37.14 -6.10
N GLN A 94 -9.13 36.77 -5.36
CA GLN A 94 -8.99 35.99 -4.14
C GLN A 94 -8.33 34.62 -4.40
N VAL A 95 -8.72 33.94 -5.49
CA VAL A 95 -8.08 32.68 -5.91
C VAL A 95 -6.60 32.91 -6.21
N HIS A 96 -6.26 34.00 -6.92
CA HIS A 96 -4.88 34.33 -7.25
C HIS A 96 -4.02 34.53 -5.99
N GLU A 97 -4.52 35.29 -5.02
CA GLU A 97 -3.83 35.52 -3.74
C GLU A 97 -3.62 34.22 -2.95
N GLN A 98 -4.62 33.34 -2.92
CA GLN A 98 -4.51 32.04 -2.24
C GLN A 98 -3.48 31.12 -2.90
N LEU A 99 -3.35 31.19 -4.23
CA LEU A 99 -2.33 30.45 -4.97
C LEU A 99 -0.93 31.00 -4.71
N GLN A 100 -0.77 32.33 -4.62
CA GLN A 100 0.51 32.94 -4.23
C GLN A 100 0.91 32.60 -2.80
N ALA A 101 -0.07 32.43 -1.91
CA ALA A 101 0.15 31.96 -0.54
C ALA A 101 0.48 30.45 -0.44
N GLY A 102 0.62 29.73 -1.57
CA GLY A 102 1.04 28.33 -1.62
C GLY A 102 -0.08 27.30 -1.44
N LYS A 103 -1.35 27.71 -1.45
CA LYS A 103 -2.48 26.75 -1.39
C LYS A 103 -2.66 26.05 -2.73
N ASN A 104 -3.03 24.77 -2.69
CA ASN A 104 -3.28 24.00 -3.91
C ASN A 104 -4.64 24.37 -4.52
N LEU A 105 -4.71 24.46 -5.86
CA LEU A 105 -5.90 24.83 -6.64
C LEU A 105 -7.13 23.93 -6.37
N GLN A 106 -6.93 22.71 -5.85
CA GLN A 106 -8.00 21.77 -5.48
C GLN A 106 -8.60 22.02 -4.08
N GLU A 107 -7.89 22.75 -3.21
CA GLU A 107 -8.29 23.05 -1.83
C GLU A 107 -8.95 24.43 -1.69
N ILE A 108 -8.87 25.25 -2.75
CA ILE A 108 -9.45 26.59 -2.79
C ILE A 108 -10.97 26.48 -2.86
N SER A 109 -11.59 26.43 -1.68
CA SER A 109 -13.04 26.44 -1.49
C SER A 109 -13.58 27.86 -1.64
N ILE A 110 -13.92 28.25 -2.87
CA ILE A 110 -14.64 29.50 -3.11
C ILE A 110 -16.03 29.41 -2.46
N MET A 111 -16.34 30.38 -1.59
CA MET A 111 -17.54 30.41 -0.74
C MET A 111 -18.88 30.53 -1.48
N SER A 112 -18.93 30.43 -2.82
CA SER A 112 -20.15 30.71 -3.61
C SER A 112 -21.01 29.50 -3.95
N LYS A 113 -20.57 28.26 -3.69
CA LYS A 113 -21.51 27.12 -3.74
C LYS A 113 -22.14 26.99 -2.35
N LYS A 114 -23.42 27.40 -2.22
CA LYS A 114 -24.33 26.79 -1.22
C LYS A 114 -24.11 25.30 -1.39
N ARG A 115 -23.36 24.68 -0.48
CA ARG A 115 -23.28 23.23 -0.45
C ARG A 115 -24.74 22.81 -0.38
N ARG A 116 -25.19 21.99 -1.33
CA ARG A 116 -26.44 21.27 -1.13
C ARG A 116 -26.15 20.46 0.13
N ASN A 117 -26.60 20.96 1.27
CA ASN A 117 -26.66 20.19 2.49
C ASN A 117 -27.67 19.11 2.14
N GLY A 118 -27.17 18.00 1.59
CA GLY A 118 -27.92 16.77 1.61
C GLY A 118 -28.22 16.57 3.08
N ILE A 119 -29.47 16.75 3.46
CA ILE A 119 -29.98 16.06 4.64
C ILE A 119 -29.81 14.59 4.27
N VAL A 120 -28.66 14.05 4.67
CA VAL A 120 -28.53 12.61 4.83
C VAL A 120 -29.58 12.31 5.88
N LYS A 121 -30.71 11.73 5.46
CA LYS A 121 -31.61 11.08 6.39
C LYS A 121 -30.71 10.21 7.24
N LYS A 122 -30.64 10.51 8.54
CA LYS A 122 -30.00 9.63 9.51
C LYS A 122 -30.70 8.30 9.34
N GLU A 123 -30.09 7.39 8.59
CA GLU A 123 -30.68 6.10 8.29
C GLU A 123 -30.90 5.45 9.66
N GLU A 124 -32.17 5.32 10.04
CA GLU A 124 -32.57 4.45 11.12
C GLU A 124 -31.90 3.11 10.82
N LYS A 125 -31.01 2.65 11.71
CA LYS A 125 -30.17 1.47 11.51
C LYS A 125 -30.96 0.41 10.75
N ASP A 126 -30.62 0.23 9.47
CA ASP A 126 -31.38 -0.64 8.58
C ASP A 126 -31.53 -2.00 9.28
N HIS A 127 -32.73 -2.57 9.30
CA HIS A 127 -33.02 -3.81 10.04
C HIS A 127 -32.00 -4.92 9.70
N ARG A 128 -31.53 -4.91 8.45
CA ARG A 128 -30.44 -5.74 7.94
C ARG A 128 -29.12 -5.53 8.67
N THR A 129 -28.73 -4.29 8.96
CA THR A 129 -27.52 -3.99 9.73
C THR A 129 -27.60 -4.52 11.16
N ILE A 130 -28.77 -4.43 11.78
CA ILE A 130 -29.01 -4.97 13.13
C ILE A 130 -28.93 -6.50 13.12
N GLU A 131 -29.51 -7.14 12.11
CA GLU A 131 -29.44 -8.59 11.92
C GLU A 131 -28.00 -9.07 11.68
N LEU A 132 -27.24 -8.37 10.84
CA LEU A 132 -25.83 -8.67 10.59
C LEU A 132 -24.98 -8.53 11.86
N LEU A 133 -25.21 -7.49 12.67
CA LEU A 133 -24.51 -7.33 13.96
C LEU A 133 -24.80 -8.49 14.90
N LYS A 134 -26.07 -8.90 15.04
CA LYS A 134 -26.43 -10.08 15.85
C LYS A 134 -25.75 -11.35 15.35
N ARG A 135 -25.67 -11.54 14.03
CA ARG A 135 -25.00 -12.69 13.43
C ARG A 135 -23.50 -12.68 13.74
N ILE A 136 -22.86 -11.50 13.73
CA ILE A 136 -21.45 -11.34 14.11
C ILE A 136 -21.25 -11.71 15.58
N ASP A 137 -22.07 -11.17 16.48
CA ASP A 137 -22.00 -11.48 17.92
C ASP A 137 -22.13 -12.99 18.20
N GLU A 138 -23.08 -13.66 17.51
CA GLU A 138 -23.23 -15.12 17.60
C GLU A 138 -22.02 -15.90 17.09
N LEU A 139 -21.37 -15.42 16.03
CA LEU A 139 -20.18 -16.05 15.47
C LEU A 139 -18.97 -15.86 16.38
N GLU A 140 -18.79 -14.67 16.95
CA GLU A 140 -17.75 -14.40 17.95
C GLU A 140 -17.90 -15.31 19.16
N LEU A 141 -19.12 -15.48 19.67
CA LEU A 141 -19.39 -16.39 20.79
C LEU A 141 -19.04 -17.84 20.45
N ARG A 142 -19.38 -18.33 19.25
CA ARG A 142 -19.04 -19.70 18.82
C ARG A 142 -17.54 -19.90 18.66
N ILE A 143 -16.84 -18.90 18.13
CA ILE A 143 -15.38 -18.94 17.99
C ILE A 143 -14.71 -19.00 19.37
N ASN A 144 -15.15 -18.14 20.29
CA ASN A 144 -14.63 -18.13 21.66
C ASN A 144 -14.85 -19.47 22.36
N ARG A 145 -16.06 -20.02 22.29
CA ARG A 145 -16.35 -21.36 22.85
C ARG A 145 -15.47 -22.45 22.26
N LYS A 146 -15.29 -22.46 20.94
CA LYS A 146 -14.45 -23.46 20.28
C LYS A 146 -12.97 -23.31 20.67
N ALA A 147 -12.51 -22.08 20.88
CA ALA A 147 -11.17 -21.83 21.39
C ALA A 147 -11.02 -22.37 22.82
N ASP A 148 -12.01 -22.13 23.70
CA ASP A 148 -12.03 -22.65 25.07
C ASP A 148 -12.04 -24.18 25.10
N ASP A 149 -12.84 -24.82 24.24
CA ASP A 149 -12.92 -26.28 24.14
C ASP A 149 -11.57 -26.89 23.73
N VAL A 150 -10.91 -26.33 22.71
CA VAL A 150 -9.60 -26.81 22.25
C VAL A 150 -8.53 -26.60 23.32
N VAL A 151 -8.53 -25.46 23.99
CA VAL A 151 -7.57 -25.16 25.07
C VAL A 151 -7.78 -26.09 26.26
N SER A 152 -9.04 -26.39 26.62
CA SER A 152 -9.34 -27.32 27.72
C SER A 152 -8.80 -28.71 27.44
N TYR A 153 -8.97 -29.21 26.21
CA TYR A 153 -8.42 -30.48 25.78
C TYR A 153 -6.89 -30.48 25.82
N GLN A 154 -6.25 -29.43 25.29
CA GLN A 154 -4.78 -29.30 25.31
C GLN A 154 -4.23 -29.27 26.73
N LEU A 155 -4.89 -28.57 27.66
CA LEU A 155 -4.45 -28.48 29.04
C LEU A 155 -4.54 -29.84 29.76
N LEU A 156 -5.63 -30.58 29.53
CA LEU A 156 -5.79 -31.94 30.06
C LEU A 156 -4.73 -32.89 29.50
N GLN A 157 -4.49 -32.83 28.19
CA GLN A 157 -3.47 -33.63 27.52
C GLN A 157 -2.07 -33.35 28.08
N HIS A 158 -1.68 -32.07 28.20
CA HIS A 158 -0.39 -31.71 28.77
C HIS A 158 -0.24 -32.13 30.23
N ARG A 159 -1.31 -32.09 31.02
CA ARG A 159 -1.28 -32.60 32.39
C ARG A 159 -1.01 -34.10 32.42
N GLN A 160 -1.66 -34.86 31.54
CA GLN A 160 -1.44 -36.30 31.42
C GLN A 160 -0.01 -36.62 30.97
N GLU A 161 0.53 -35.90 29.98
CA GLU A 161 1.91 -36.05 29.52
C GLU A 161 2.92 -35.75 30.63
N MET A 162 2.68 -34.71 31.43
CA MET A 162 3.52 -34.37 32.58
C MET A 162 3.50 -35.46 33.67
N GLU A 163 2.33 -36.04 33.96
CA GLU A 163 2.19 -37.15 34.91
C GLU A 163 2.92 -38.40 34.43
N GLU A 164 2.88 -38.69 33.12
CA GLU A 164 3.63 -39.80 32.53
C GLU A 164 5.14 -39.59 32.62
N LEU A 165 5.62 -38.39 32.28
CA LEU A 165 7.03 -38.03 32.41
C LEU A 165 7.52 -38.11 33.86
N GLN A 166 6.71 -37.65 34.82
CA GLN A 166 7.01 -37.79 36.25
C GLN A 166 7.17 -39.26 36.65
N LYS A 167 6.27 -40.13 36.19
CA LYS A 167 6.35 -41.57 36.46
C LYS A 167 7.60 -42.22 35.84
N GLN A 168 8.01 -41.77 34.65
CA GLN A 168 9.25 -42.25 34.04
C GLN A 168 10.48 -41.80 34.85
N ILE A 169 10.50 -40.55 35.32
CA ILE A 169 11.57 -40.03 36.19
C ILE A 169 11.63 -40.81 37.50
N THR A 170 10.51 -41.09 38.16
CA THR A 170 10.51 -41.90 39.39
C THR A 170 11.04 -43.30 39.13
N SER A 171 10.62 -43.96 38.04
CA SER A 171 11.13 -45.30 37.70
C SER A 171 12.64 -45.30 37.41
N LEU A 172 13.13 -44.26 36.74
CA LEU A 172 14.58 -44.11 36.48
C LEU A 172 15.35 -43.90 37.79
N ASN A 173 14.84 -43.06 38.69
CA ASN A 173 15.45 -42.84 40.00
C ASN A 173 15.48 -44.11 40.86
N GLU A 174 14.41 -44.90 40.85
CA GLU A 174 14.38 -46.21 41.53
C GLU A 174 15.44 -47.17 40.98
N ARG A 175 15.58 -47.24 39.65
CA ARG A 175 16.61 -48.06 39.00
C ARG A 175 18.01 -47.58 39.33
N MET A 176 18.26 -46.26 39.31
CA MET A 176 19.53 -45.69 39.71
C MET A 176 19.84 -46.02 41.17
N SER A 177 18.88 -45.86 42.08
CA SER A 177 19.06 -46.20 43.49
C SER A 177 19.39 -47.67 43.71
N ALA A 178 18.73 -48.59 43.00
CA ALA A 178 19.06 -50.02 43.05
C ALA A 178 20.47 -50.33 42.52
N LEU A 179 20.87 -49.68 41.42
CA LEU A 179 22.23 -49.80 40.88
C LEU A 179 23.28 -49.22 41.84
N GLU A 180 23.02 -48.09 42.46
CA GLU A 180 23.91 -47.49 43.48
C GLU A 180 24.03 -48.38 44.71
N ALA A 181 22.94 -48.99 45.17
CA ALA A 181 22.96 -49.94 46.29
C ALA A 181 23.77 -51.21 45.98
N THR A 182 23.60 -51.79 44.78
CA THR A 182 24.40 -52.95 44.35
C THR A 182 25.88 -52.59 44.18
N ALA A 183 26.20 -51.43 43.59
CA ALA A 183 27.57 -50.95 43.48
C ALA A 183 28.23 -50.71 44.84
N SER A 184 27.48 -50.12 45.80
CA SER A 184 27.94 -49.92 47.18
C SER A 184 28.18 -51.26 47.91
N THR A 185 27.35 -52.28 47.66
CA THR A 185 27.52 -53.62 48.23
C THR A 185 28.77 -54.31 47.68
N LEU A 186 29.05 -54.15 46.38
CA LEU A 186 30.26 -54.67 45.74
C LEU A 186 31.54 -53.96 46.21
N GLN A 187 31.45 -52.67 46.58
CA GLN A 187 32.57 -51.93 47.19
C GLN A 187 32.86 -52.30 48.66
N ASN A 188 31.90 -52.90 49.38
CA ASN A 188 32.08 -53.33 50.77
C ASN A 188 32.76 -54.71 50.92
N PHE A 189 33.30 -55.28 49.84
CA PHE A 189 34.20 -56.44 49.97
C PHE A 189 35.52 -56.00 50.64
N PRO A 190 36.02 -56.71 51.67
CA PRO A 190 37.31 -56.39 52.25
C PRO A 190 38.38 -56.46 51.16
N GLN A 191 39.15 -55.38 51.02
CA GLN A 191 40.26 -55.25 50.09
C GLN A 191 41.16 -56.50 50.20
N ARG A 192 41.04 -57.43 49.24
CA ARG A 192 42.11 -58.41 48.99
C ARG A 192 43.15 -57.73 48.08
N PRO A 193 44.45 -57.92 48.36
CA PRO A 193 45.53 -57.20 47.71
C PRO A 193 45.52 -57.40 46.18
N GLN A 194 45.86 -56.32 45.48
CA GLN A 194 45.68 -56.09 44.03
C GLN A 194 46.65 -56.85 43.12
N ASP A 195 46.90 -58.14 43.34
CA ASP A 195 48.02 -58.80 42.62
C ASP A 195 47.60 -59.74 41.50
N THR A 196 46.32 -59.88 41.18
CA THR A 196 45.89 -60.76 40.09
C THR A 196 44.68 -60.21 39.37
N LEU A 197 44.91 -59.46 38.29
CA LEU A 197 44.23 -59.60 36.99
C LEU A 197 44.67 -58.47 36.04
N LEU A 198 45.97 -58.44 35.72
CA LEU A 198 46.51 -57.79 34.53
C LEU A 198 47.03 -58.86 33.57
N LEU A 199 46.13 -59.71 33.07
CA LEU A 199 46.46 -60.64 32.01
C LEU A 199 45.23 -60.91 31.15
N LEU A 200 44.94 -60.00 30.23
CA LEU A 200 44.28 -60.35 28.98
C LEU A 200 44.63 -59.36 27.87
N ASP A 201 45.92 -59.05 27.73
CA ASP A 201 46.47 -58.47 26.50
C ASP A 201 47.24 -59.57 25.75
N GLN A 202 46.49 -60.54 25.24
CA GLN A 202 46.97 -61.44 24.20
C GLN A 202 46.11 -61.18 22.96
N GLU A 203 46.67 -60.39 22.04
CA GLU A 203 46.20 -60.18 20.67
C GLU A 203 45.95 -61.54 19.97
N ILE A 204 44.69 -61.98 19.94
CA ILE A 204 44.26 -63.12 19.10
C ILE A 204 43.94 -62.56 17.71
N PRO A 205 44.68 -62.91 16.64
CA PRO A 205 44.43 -62.33 15.33
C PRO A 205 43.37 -63.16 14.59
N GLN A 206 42.08 -62.78 14.58
CA GLN A 206 41.10 -63.48 13.72
C GLN A 206 40.03 -62.59 13.04
N LYS A 207 40.29 -62.38 11.74
CA LYS A 207 39.39 -62.34 10.56
C LYS A 207 38.19 -61.36 10.52
N LYS A 208 38.31 -60.39 9.59
CA LYS A 208 37.27 -59.45 9.15
C LYS A 208 36.03 -60.19 8.60
N LEU A 209 34.91 -60.13 9.32
CA LEU A 209 33.59 -60.48 8.76
C LEU A 209 32.99 -59.26 8.05
N LYS A 210 32.65 -59.42 6.77
CA LYS A 210 32.05 -58.36 5.95
C LYS A 210 30.63 -58.07 6.44
N ARG A 211 30.35 -56.84 6.86
CA ARG A 211 28.98 -56.33 7.14
C ARG A 211 28.16 -56.37 5.84
N LYS A 212 27.01 -57.04 5.84
CA LYS A 212 25.96 -56.83 4.83
C LYS A 212 25.02 -55.73 5.33
N SER A 213 24.66 -54.83 4.43
CA SER A 213 23.80 -53.67 4.67
C SER A 213 22.37 -54.10 4.99
N PHE A 214 21.81 -53.63 6.11
CA PHE A 214 20.42 -53.82 6.51
C PHE A 214 19.52 -52.63 6.14
N PHE A 215 20.01 -51.70 5.30
CA PHE A 215 19.28 -50.46 4.97
C PHE A 215 18.28 -50.56 3.82
N THR A 216 17.84 -51.76 3.43
CA THR A 216 16.92 -51.96 2.28
C THR A 216 15.54 -52.51 2.65
N MET A 217 15.08 -52.37 3.90
CA MET A 217 13.72 -52.81 4.30
C MET A 217 12.85 -51.75 5.00
N LEU A 218 13.24 -50.47 5.01
CA LEU A 218 12.46 -49.41 5.66
C LEU A 218 11.91 -48.33 4.71
N PHE A 219 12.10 -48.47 3.39
CA PHE A 219 11.38 -47.68 2.39
C PHE A 219 11.00 -48.57 1.21
N GLY A 220 9.87 -49.24 1.36
CA GLY A 220 9.08 -49.89 0.32
C GLY A 220 7.62 -49.66 0.63
#